data_AF-A0A6G4RC57-F1
#
_entry.id   AF-A0A6G4RC57-F1
#
_cell.length_a   1.000
_cell.length_b   1.000
_cell.length_c   1.000
_cell.angle_alpha   90.00
_cell.angle_beta   90.00
_cell.angle_gamma   90.00
#
_symmetry.space_group_name_H-M   'P 1'
#
loop_
_entity.id
_entity.type
_entity.pdbx_description
1 polymer ?
#
loop_
_entity_poly.entity_id
_entity_poly.type
_entity_poly.pdbx_seq_one_letter_code
_entity_poly.pdbx_strand_id
1 'polypeptide(L)'
;MSKDGQNPQHKQTVFSRFTRLESELDCLLLAVKNMLADYREFHPDFPINPGEDADEDPEEVARKELKTLCGHRSRFGGNFSQLEARLNGKLEETSFDAYTATQIDLEDLNEILNTETASLPLVELDPEYFEKIDEYDVQAGQFGASEIPILIPIQVEDDIVIYWDPLADYYDNENEDPVEMTLSETTFLRLWSRAERARWTLWIDGQEQKKMAEFMETDQ
;
A
#
# COMPACT_ATOMS: atom_id res chain seq x y z
N MET A 1 24.55 -13.62 -31.33
CA MET A 1 23.60 -12.64 -30.78
C MET A 1 22.74 -13.39 -29.78
N SER A 2 23.16 -13.41 -28.52
CA SER A 2 22.37 -13.97 -27.42
C SER A 2 21.79 -12.75 -26.69
N LYS A 3 20.47 -12.62 -26.67
CA LYS A 3 19.80 -11.68 -25.78
C LYS A 3 19.81 -12.35 -24.42
N ASP A 4 20.66 -11.87 -23.53
CA ASP A 4 20.60 -12.23 -22.13
C ASP A 4 19.24 -11.75 -21.62
N GLY A 5 18.33 -12.72 -21.45
CA GLY A 5 17.08 -12.53 -20.73
C GLY A 5 17.43 -12.29 -19.27
N GLN A 6 17.46 -11.03 -18.87
CA GLN A 6 17.23 -10.68 -17.48
C GLN A 6 15.77 -11.02 -17.20
N ASN A 7 15.56 -12.21 -16.64
CA ASN A 7 14.34 -12.55 -15.96
C ASN A 7 14.18 -11.50 -14.85
N PRO A 8 13.10 -10.69 -14.81
CA PRO A 8 12.85 -9.89 -13.62
C PRO A 8 12.78 -10.89 -12.46
N GLN A 9 13.66 -10.71 -11.46
CA GLN A 9 13.60 -11.49 -10.25
C GLN A 9 12.24 -11.21 -9.63
N HIS A 10 11.33 -12.16 -9.77
CA HIS A 10 10.07 -12.19 -9.05
C HIS A 10 10.40 -11.90 -7.57
N LYS A 11 9.79 -10.85 -7.00
CA LYS A 11 9.96 -10.42 -5.59
C LYS A 11 9.32 -11.45 -4.63
N GLN A 12 9.70 -12.73 -4.77
CA GLN A 12 9.05 -13.94 -4.27
C GLN A 12 9.06 -14.07 -2.73
N THR A 13 9.37 -13.01 -1.98
CA THR A 13 9.57 -13.08 -0.52
C THR A 13 8.88 -11.96 0.26
N VAL A 14 8.26 -10.97 -0.41
CA VAL A 14 7.67 -9.81 0.27
C VAL A 14 6.44 -10.20 1.10
N PHE A 15 5.56 -11.04 0.56
CA PHE A 15 4.27 -11.35 1.18
C PHE A 15 4.34 -12.21 2.44
N SER A 16 5.35 -13.08 2.58
CA SER A 16 5.51 -13.94 3.77
C SER A 16 5.60 -13.18 5.10
N ARG A 17 5.77 -11.87 5.03
CA ARG A 17 5.94 -10.96 6.17
C ARG A 17 4.69 -10.13 6.45
N PHE A 18 3.71 -10.16 5.56
CA PHE A 18 2.48 -9.38 5.73
C PHE A 18 1.64 -10.01 6.83
N THR A 19 1.00 -9.15 7.63
CA THR A 19 0.10 -9.62 8.69
C THR A 19 -1.33 -9.71 8.18
N ARG A 20 -2.16 -10.57 8.79
CA ARG A 20 -3.57 -10.77 8.44
C ARG A 20 -4.50 -9.80 9.18
N LEU A 21 -5.69 -9.56 8.62
CA LEU A 21 -6.71 -8.74 9.27
C LEU A 21 -7.32 -9.45 10.48
N GLU A 22 -7.62 -8.67 11.52
CA GLU A 22 -8.49 -9.12 12.63
C GLU A 22 -9.96 -8.75 12.37
N SER A 23 -10.20 -7.75 11.53
CA SER A 23 -11.50 -7.13 11.26
C SER A 23 -11.47 -6.45 9.89
N GLU A 24 -12.56 -6.57 9.12
CA GLU A 24 -12.73 -5.90 7.82
C GLU A 24 -12.52 -4.37 7.91
N LEU A 25 -12.95 -3.76 9.02
CA LEU A 25 -12.77 -2.33 9.29
C LEU A 25 -11.29 -1.88 9.37
N ASP A 26 -10.37 -2.82 9.60
CA ASP A 26 -8.93 -2.56 9.69
C ASP A 26 -8.22 -2.68 8.33
N CYS A 27 -8.93 -2.89 7.21
CA CYS A 27 -8.31 -3.05 5.87
C CYS A 27 -7.28 -1.96 5.52
N LEU A 28 -7.67 -0.68 5.58
CA LEU A 28 -6.72 0.43 5.35
C LEU A 28 -5.58 0.45 6.37
N LEU A 29 -5.88 0.14 7.64
CA LEU A 29 -4.89 0.14 8.72
C LEU A 29 -3.79 -0.88 8.44
N LEU A 30 -4.18 -2.08 8.01
CA LEU A 30 -3.27 -3.16 7.69
C LEU A 30 -2.50 -2.90 6.40
N ALA A 31 -3.16 -2.40 5.35
CA ALA A 31 -2.49 -2.05 4.11
C ALA A 31 -1.37 -1.01 4.35
N VAL A 32 -1.67 0.03 5.14
CA VAL A 32 -0.67 1.02 5.56
C VAL A 32 0.42 0.39 6.41
N LYS A 33 0.09 -0.49 7.37
CA LYS A 33 1.09 -1.19 8.19
C LYS A 33 2.07 -1.97 7.31
N ASN A 34 1.57 -2.84 6.43
CA ASN A 34 2.40 -3.71 5.59
C ASN A 34 3.24 -2.89 4.59
N MET A 35 2.69 -1.81 4.01
CA MET A 35 3.47 -0.87 3.19
C MET A 35 4.63 -0.24 3.97
N LEU A 36 4.38 0.22 5.20
CA LEU A 36 5.41 0.86 6.03
C LEU A 36 6.46 -0.16 6.52
N ALA A 37 6.04 -1.40 6.82
CA ALA A 37 6.94 -2.48 7.22
C ALA A 37 7.88 -2.89 6.08
N ASP A 38 7.34 -3.12 4.89
CA ASP A 38 8.14 -3.39 3.69
C ASP A 38 9.11 -2.24 3.39
N TYR A 39 8.61 -0.99 3.39
CA TYR A 39 9.45 0.16 3.08
C TYR A 39 10.61 0.34 4.06
N ARG A 40 10.38 0.17 5.37
CA ARG A 40 11.41 0.35 6.40
C ARG A 40 12.49 -0.73 6.39
N GLU A 41 12.22 -1.91 5.84
CA GLU A 41 13.25 -2.95 5.66
C GLU A 41 14.36 -2.48 4.72
N PHE A 42 13.99 -1.76 3.66
CA PHE A 42 14.93 -1.22 2.67
C PHE A 42 15.41 0.19 3.01
N HIS A 43 14.66 0.93 3.83
CA HIS A 43 14.94 2.29 4.27
C HIS A 43 14.97 2.38 5.81
N PRO A 44 16.05 1.91 6.48
CA PRO A 44 16.11 1.79 7.93
C PRO A 44 16.10 3.15 8.67
N ASP A 45 16.37 4.25 7.98
CA ASP A 45 16.28 5.63 8.47
C ASP A 45 14.86 6.23 8.35
N PHE A 46 13.91 5.49 7.77
CA PHE A 46 12.51 5.89 7.71
C PHE A 46 11.90 6.02 9.13
N PRO A 47 11.28 7.17 9.47
CA PRO A 47 10.99 7.52 10.87
C PRO A 47 9.70 6.91 11.43
N ILE A 48 8.82 6.35 10.59
CA ILE A 48 7.53 5.84 11.03
C ILE A 48 7.67 4.35 11.39
N ASN A 49 7.37 4.01 12.65
CA ASN A 49 7.39 2.63 13.12
C ASN A 49 6.06 1.90 12.75
N PRO A 50 6.09 0.82 11.96
CA PRO A 50 4.93 0.00 11.63
C PRO A 50 4.46 -0.93 12.77
N GLY A 51 5.16 -0.95 13.91
CA GLY A 51 4.78 -1.70 15.11
C GLY A 51 5.37 -3.11 15.24
N GLU A 52 6.46 -3.42 14.52
CA GLU A 52 7.09 -4.75 14.53
C GLU A 52 8.29 -4.88 15.49
N ASP A 53 8.92 -3.76 15.89
CA ASP A 53 10.17 -3.76 16.69
C ASP A 53 9.96 -3.61 18.22
N ALA A 54 8.76 -3.87 18.72
CA ALA A 54 8.38 -3.53 20.09
C ALA A 54 8.47 -4.73 21.04
N ASP A 55 9.56 -4.84 21.79
CA ASP A 55 9.59 -5.67 23.01
C ASP A 55 8.54 -5.11 24.00
N GLU A 56 7.43 -5.85 24.18
CA GLU A 56 6.18 -5.59 24.95
C GLU A 56 6.01 -4.28 25.77
N ASP A 57 4.83 -3.65 25.61
CA ASP A 57 4.37 -2.28 25.99
C ASP A 57 4.45 -1.17 24.89
N PRO A 58 5.30 -1.27 23.84
CA PRO A 58 5.29 -0.35 22.68
C PRO A 58 4.39 -0.76 21.50
N GLU A 59 3.93 -2.01 21.42
CA GLU A 59 3.05 -2.48 20.32
C GLU A 59 1.68 -1.78 20.34
N GLU A 60 1.11 -1.58 21.54
CA GLU A 60 -0.15 -0.84 21.69
C GLU A 60 0.02 0.63 21.29
N VAL A 61 1.19 1.22 21.57
CA VAL A 61 1.53 2.59 21.16
C VAL A 61 1.63 2.69 19.64
N ALA A 62 2.42 1.82 19.01
CA ALA A 62 2.56 1.79 17.56
C ALA A 62 1.22 1.54 16.85
N ARG A 63 0.42 0.59 17.36
CA ARG A 63 -0.94 0.33 16.85
C ARG A 63 -1.84 1.55 16.99
N LYS A 64 -1.75 2.30 18.10
CA LYS A 64 -2.51 3.53 18.31
C LYS A 64 -2.06 4.66 17.39
N GLU A 65 -0.76 4.76 17.13
CA GLU A 65 -0.20 5.72 16.18
C GLU A 65 -0.66 5.40 14.75
N LEU A 66 -0.59 4.14 14.32
CA LEU A 66 -1.12 3.69 13.03
C LEU A 66 -2.62 3.93 12.90
N LYS A 67 -3.41 3.66 13.94
CA LYS A 67 -4.84 4.01 13.97
C LYS A 67 -5.06 5.51 13.80
N THR A 68 -4.22 6.34 14.42
CA THR A 68 -4.29 7.81 14.29
C THR A 68 -3.93 8.25 12.87
N LEU A 69 -2.87 7.69 12.30
CA LEU A 69 -2.41 7.93 10.93
C LEU A 69 -3.50 7.58 9.91
N CYS A 70 -4.10 6.40 10.04
CA CYS A 70 -5.20 5.95 9.19
C CYS A 70 -6.53 6.64 9.51
N GLY A 71 -6.60 7.48 10.56
CA GLY A 71 -7.85 8.12 10.99
C GLY A 71 -8.93 7.11 11.39
N HIS A 72 -8.50 5.94 11.86
CA HIS A 72 -9.34 4.78 12.12
C HIS A 72 -10.35 5.06 13.23
N ARG A 73 -11.62 4.72 12.99
CA ARG A 73 -12.71 4.81 13.97
C ARG A 73 -13.39 3.46 14.09
N SER A 74 -13.67 3.04 15.31
CA SER A 74 -14.20 1.70 15.64
C SER A 74 -15.49 1.27 14.95
N ARG A 75 -16.23 2.18 14.30
CA ARG A 75 -17.46 1.88 13.54
C ARG A 75 -17.38 2.26 12.06
N PHE A 76 -16.28 2.83 11.60
CA PHE A 76 -16.15 3.41 10.26
C PHE A 76 -14.86 3.01 9.55
N GLY A 77 -13.97 2.27 10.21
CA GLY A 77 -12.68 1.92 9.66
C GLY A 77 -11.76 3.13 9.48
N GLY A 78 -10.78 2.97 8.60
CA GLY A 78 -9.84 4.01 8.20
C GLY A 78 -10.45 5.10 7.30
N ASN A 79 -9.81 6.27 7.27
CA ASN A 79 -10.16 7.38 6.41
C ASN A 79 -8.96 7.83 5.58
N PHE A 80 -9.02 7.50 4.29
CA PHE A 80 -8.01 7.83 3.28
C PHE A 80 -7.86 9.33 3.00
N SER A 81 -8.93 10.13 3.01
CA SER A 81 -8.92 11.53 2.52
C SER A 81 -7.95 12.48 3.23
N GLN A 82 -7.38 12.05 4.35
CA GLN A 82 -6.40 12.79 5.13
C GLN A 82 -5.12 11.99 5.37
N LEU A 83 -4.97 10.81 4.76
CA LEU A 83 -3.86 9.91 5.02
C LEU A 83 -2.53 10.53 4.57
N GLU A 84 -2.45 11.03 3.35
CA GLU A 84 -1.27 11.76 2.85
C GLU A 84 -0.89 12.94 3.77
N ALA A 85 -1.85 13.79 4.13
CA ALA A 85 -1.58 14.93 5.00
C ALA A 85 -1.07 14.50 6.39
N ARG A 86 -1.57 13.39 6.95
CA ARG A 86 -1.10 12.87 8.25
C ARG A 86 0.27 12.18 8.13
N LEU A 87 0.55 11.51 7.01
CA LEU A 87 1.88 10.98 6.68
C LEU A 87 2.87 12.13 6.57
N ASN A 88 2.59 13.14 5.75
CA ASN A 88 3.46 14.30 5.58
C ASN A 88 3.62 15.11 6.87
N GLY A 89 2.60 15.20 7.72
CA GLY A 89 2.75 15.78 9.07
C GLY A 89 3.69 14.99 10.00
N LYS A 90 3.97 13.71 9.71
CA LYS A 90 4.99 12.89 10.40
C LYS A 90 6.35 12.95 9.72
N LEU A 91 6.39 13.35 8.44
CA LEU A 91 7.60 13.36 7.61
C LEU A 91 8.18 14.77 7.37
N GLU A 92 7.55 15.83 7.89
CA GLU A 92 7.87 17.25 7.63
C GLU A 92 9.37 17.61 7.76
N GLU A 93 10.10 17.00 8.70
CA GLU A 93 11.53 17.26 8.95
C GLU A 93 12.47 16.19 8.34
N THR A 94 11.97 15.37 7.42
CA THR A 94 12.70 14.27 6.81
C THR A 94 12.89 14.45 5.30
N SER A 95 13.60 13.53 4.66
CA SER A 95 13.75 13.50 3.20
C SER A 95 12.67 12.66 2.51
N PHE A 96 11.63 12.24 3.24
CA PHE A 96 10.57 11.41 2.70
C PHE A 96 9.30 12.24 2.53
N ASP A 97 8.57 11.98 1.48
CA ASP A 97 7.26 12.57 1.22
C ASP A 97 6.26 11.47 0.85
N ALA A 98 5.02 11.61 1.30
CA ALA A 98 3.90 10.81 0.86
C ALA A 98 3.14 11.55 -0.25
N TYR A 99 2.72 10.80 -1.26
CA TYR A 99 2.04 11.31 -2.44
C TYR A 99 0.69 10.60 -2.59
N THR A 100 -0.32 11.36 -3.00
CA THR A 100 -1.55 10.81 -3.57
C THR A 100 -1.69 11.28 -5.00
N ALA A 101 -2.02 10.36 -5.89
CA ALA A 101 -2.48 10.70 -7.22
C ALA A 101 -3.83 10.03 -7.50
N THR A 102 -4.62 10.66 -8.35
CA THR A 102 -5.81 10.07 -8.95
C THR A 102 -5.61 10.04 -10.45
N GLN A 103 -6.18 9.03 -11.13
CA GLN A 103 -6.07 8.89 -12.59
C GLN A 103 -4.65 8.62 -13.10
N ILE A 104 -3.83 7.92 -12.31
CA ILE A 104 -2.58 7.40 -12.82
C ILE A 104 -2.82 6.19 -13.72
N ASP A 105 -1.94 5.98 -14.69
CA ASP A 105 -2.00 4.84 -15.59
C ASP A 105 -1.00 3.74 -15.17
N LEU A 106 -0.89 2.69 -15.98
CA LEU A 106 0.02 1.59 -15.68
C LEU A 106 1.48 1.92 -15.89
N GLU A 107 1.80 2.85 -16.79
CA GLU A 107 3.18 3.30 -16.98
C GLU A 107 3.64 4.00 -15.70
N ASP A 108 2.80 4.89 -15.15
CA ASP A 108 3.02 5.54 -13.86
C ASP A 108 3.15 4.53 -12.71
N LEU A 109 2.23 3.54 -12.62
CA LEU A 109 2.30 2.51 -11.58
C LEU A 109 3.59 1.70 -11.65
N ASN A 110 3.97 1.32 -12.87
CA ASN A 110 5.18 0.55 -13.10
C ASN A 110 6.42 1.39 -12.78
N GLU A 111 6.42 2.70 -13.06
CA GLU A 111 7.50 3.61 -12.64
C GLU A 111 7.63 3.65 -11.11
N ILE A 112 6.53 3.79 -10.38
CA ILE A 112 6.52 3.75 -8.90
C ILE A 112 7.11 2.42 -8.40
N LEU A 113 6.63 1.28 -8.91
CA LEU A 113 7.07 -0.06 -8.48
C LEU A 113 8.55 -0.35 -8.74
N ASN A 114 9.14 0.31 -9.74
CA ASN A 114 10.55 0.17 -10.12
C ASN A 114 11.45 1.28 -9.55
N THR A 115 10.91 2.22 -8.78
CA THR A 115 11.68 3.27 -8.12
C THR A 115 12.20 2.75 -6.77
N GLU A 116 13.52 2.66 -6.60
CA GLU A 116 14.14 2.10 -5.39
C GLU A 116 13.84 2.90 -4.12
N THR A 117 13.63 4.21 -4.26
CA THR A 117 13.29 5.12 -3.17
C THR A 117 11.79 5.14 -2.86
N ALA A 118 10.95 4.47 -3.66
CA ALA A 118 9.52 4.44 -3.47
C ALA A 118 9.09 3.24 -2.62
N SER A 119 8.06 3.43 -1.81
CA SER A 119 7.33 2.33 -1.18
C SER A 119 6.48 1.59 -2.22
N LEU A 120 6.04 0.39 -1.86
CA LEU A 120 4.91 -0.22 -2.57
C LEU A 120 3.70 0.73 -2.53
N PRO A 121 2.97 0.86 -3.65
CA PRO A 121 1.78 1.69 -3.71
C PRO A 121 0.59 1.00 -3.05
N LEU A 122 -0.32 1.80 -2.49
CA LEU A 122 -1.66 1.40 -2.11
C LEU A 122 -2.63 1.89 -3.18
N VAL A 123 -3.49 1.03 -3.73
CA VAL A 123 -4.47 1.40 -4.77
C VAL A 123 -5.89 1.10 -4.33
N GLU A 124 -6.80 2.04 -4.59
CA GLU A 124 -8.25 1.83 -4.44
C GLU A 124 -8.82 1.20 -5.71
N LEU A 125 -9.55 0.10 -5.60
CA LEU A 125 -10.30 -0.46 -6.73
C LEU A 125 -11.79 -0.15 -6.67
N ASP A 126 -12.45 -0.32 -7.80
CA ASP A 126 -13.90 -0.38 -7.87
C ASP A 126 -14.44 -1.61 -7.12
N PRO A 127 -15.52 -1.47 -6.30
CA PRO A 127 -16.13 -2.59 -5.60
C PRO A 127 -16.62 -3.73 -6.50
N GLU A 128 -16.81 -3.51 -7.81
CA GLU A 128 -16.98 -4.59 -8.80
C GLU A 128 -15.87 -5.67 -8.71
N TYR A 129 -14.72 -5.33 -8.16
CA TYR A 129 -13.64 -6.26 -7.83
C TYR A 129 -14.16 -7.50 -7.08
N PHE A 130 -15.01 -7.32 -6.08
CA PHE A 130 -15.50 -8.46 -5.28
C PHE A 130 -16.45 -9.37 -6.06
N GLU A 131 -17.04 -8.90 -7.17
CA GLU A 131 -17.81 -9.77 -8.06
C GLU A 131 -16.92 -10.62 -8.98
N LYS A 132 -15.61 -10.36 -9.01
CA LYS A 132 -14.63 -11.05 -9.88
C LYS A 132 -13.82 -12.10 -9.13
N ILE A 133 -13.82 -12.07 -7.81
CA ILE A 133 -13.07 -12.99 -6.98
C ILE A 133 -14.06 -13.90 -6.26
N ASP A 134 -14.00 -15.20 -6.55
CA ASP A 134 -14.96 -16.21 -6.07
C ASP A 134 -14.82 -16.49 -4.55
N GLU A 135 -13.78 -15.94 -3.90
CA GLU A 135 -13.40 -16.22 -2.50
C GLU A 135 -14.11 -15.33 -1.46
N TYR A 136 -14.86 -14.31 -1.88
CA TYR A 136 -15.53 -13.39 -0.95
C TYR A 136 -17.00 -13.75 -0.70
N ASP A 137 -17.37 -13.93 0.58
CA ASP A 137 -18.75 -13.78 1.03
C ASP A 137 -18.98 -12.31 1.40
N VAL A 138 -19.14 -11.45 0.38
CA VAL A 138 -19.31 -10.01 0.57
C VAL A 138 -20.58 -9.74 1.36
N GLN A 139 -20.44 -9.56 2.67
CA GLN A 139 -21.55 -9.03 3.46
C GLN A 139 -21.68 -7.55 3.11
N ALA A 140 -22.86 -7.16 2.62
CA ALA A 140 -23.19 -5.76 2.48
C ALA A 140 -22.93 -5.10 3.84
N GLY A 141 -22.01 -4.12 3.89
CA GLY A 141 -21.58 -3.51 5.15
C GLY A 141 -22.76 -2.96 5.95
N GLN A 142 -22.52 -2.51 7.18
CA GLN A 142 -23.57 -2.11 8.16
C GLN A 142 -24.59 -1.05 7.66
N PHE A 143 -24.37 -0.46 6.49
CA PHE A 143 -25.25 0.49 5.79
C PHE A 143 -25.50 0.18 4.30
N GLY A 144 -25.21 -1.04 3.82
CA GLY A 144 -25.34 -1.40 2.41
C GLY A 144 -24.28 -0.80 1.47
N ALA A 145 -23.20 -0.23 2.03
CA ALA A 145 -22.03 0.16 1.26
C ALA A 145 -21.14 -1.07 1.11
N SER A 146 -20.85 -1.46 -0.14
CA SER A 146 -19.79 -2.41 -0.45
C SER A 146 -18.49 -1.90 0.16
N GLU A 147 -17.69 -2.81 0.71
CA GLU A 147 -16.34 -2.47 1.12
C GLU A 147 -15.58 -1.85 -0.07
N ILE A 148 -14.56 -1.05 0.22
CA ILE A 148 -13.74 -0.47 -0.83
C ILE A 148 -12.46 -1.32 -0.88
N PRO A 149 -12.20 -2.06 -1.97
CA PRO A 149 -10.99 -2.85 -2.07
C PRO A 149 -9.76 -1.94 -2.11
N ILE A 150 -8.81 -2.22 -1.23
CA ILE A 150 -7.50 -1.55 -1.17
C ILE A 150 -6.45 -2.62 -1.38
N LEU A 151 -5.70 -2.54 -2.47
CA LEU A 151 -4.69 -3.52 -2.83
C LEU A 151 -3.29 -2.94 -2.69
N ILE A 152 -2.30 -3.81 -2.57
CA ILE A 152 -0.87 -3.47 -2.67
C ILE A 152 -0.31 -4.13 -3.93
N PRO A 153 -0.22 -3.42 -5.07
CA PRO A 153 0.48 -3.92 -6.25
C PRO A 153 1.96 -4.12 -5.95
N ILE A 154 2.53 -5.22 -6.44
CA ILE A 154 3.95 -5.57 -6.22
C ILE A 154 4.73 -5.55 -7.52
N GLN A 155 4.11 -6.00 -8.60
CA GLN A 155 4.77 -6.14 -9.89
C GLN A 155 3.74 -6.06 -11.02
N VAL A 156 4.14 -5.40 -12.10
CA VAL A 156 3.46 -5.48 -13.39
C VAL A 156 4.31 -6.35 -14.29
N GLU A 157 3.74 -7.44 -14.78
CA GLU A 157 4.35 -8.30 -15.80
C GLU A 157 3.53 -8.22 -17.10
N ASP A 158 4.04 -8.83 -18.18
CA ASP A 158 3.33 -8.86 -19.46
C ASP A 158 1.89 -9.39 -19.27
N ASP A 159 0.91 -8.52 -19.49
CA ASP A 159 -0.54 -8.76 -19.39
C ASP A 159 -1.11 -9.04 -17.98
N ILE A 160 -0.32 -9.01 -16.89
CA ILE A 160 -0.80 -9.26 -15.52
C ILE A 160 -0.26 -8.26 -14.49
N VAL A 161 -1.06 -8.03 -13.44
CA VAL A 161 -0.67 -7.30 -12.23
C VAL A 161 -0.69 -8.27 -11.07
N ILE A 162 0.46 -8.38 -10.40
CA ILE A 162 0.66 -9.15 -9.18
C ILE A 162 0.44 -8.21 -7.99
N TYR A 163 -0.40 -8.61 -7.04
CA TYR A 163 -0.77 -7.78 -5.90
C TYR A 163 -1.08 -8.62 -4.67
N TRP A 164 -1.19 -7.94 -3.54
CA TRP A 164 -1.75 -8.49 -2.32
C TRP A 164 -3.03 -7.78 -1.91
N ASP A 165 -3.97 -8.58 -1.41
CA ASP A 165 -5.26 -8.14 -0.93
C ASP A 165 -5.41 -8.45 0.57
N PRO A 166 -5.42 -7.40 1.43
CA PRO A 166 -5.65 -7.57 2.86
C PRO A 166 -6.94 -8.31 3.21
N LEU A 167 -8.00 -8.12 2.42
CA LEU A 167 -9.30 -8.75 2.66
C LEU A 167 -9.33 -10.20 2.19
N ALA A 168 -8.63 -10.57 1.10
CA ALA A 168 -8.63 -11.97 0.65
C ALA A 168 -8.07 -12.88 1.74
N ASP A 169 -6.93 -12.49 2.30
CA ASP A 169 -6.28 -13.19 3.41
C ASP A 169 -7.13 -13.27 4.69
N TYR A 170 -8.07 -12.35 4.88
CA TYR A 170 -9.01 -12.39 6.01
C TYR A 170 -10.02 -13.52 5.86
N TYR A 171 -10.52 -13.74 4.65
CA TYR A 171 -11.52 -14.77 4.36
C TYR A 171 -10.90 -16.13 4.03
N ASP A 172 -9.61 -16.17 3.68
CA ASP A 172 -8.85 -17.40 3.51
C ASP A 172 -8.55 -18.06 4.85
N ASN A 173 -9.41 -19.01 5.23
CA ASN A 173 -9.27 -19.82 6.44
C ASN A 173 -8.39 -21.07 6.24
N GLU A 174 -7.90 -21.33 5.02
CA GLU A 174 -7.20 -22.58 4.69
C GLU A 174 -5.68 -22.43 4.72
N ASN A 175 -5.14 -21.27 4.31
CA ASN A 175 -3.72 -20.96 4.40
C ASN A 175 -3.41 -20.23 5.71
N GLU A 176 -2.17 -20.29 6.21
CA GLU A 176 -1.70 -19.46 7.35
C GLU A 176 -0.91 -18.23 6.90
N ASP A 177 -0.28 -18.29 5.72
CA ASP A 177 0.54 -17.22 5.16
C ASP A 177 -0.28 -16.31 4.22
N PRO A 178 0.12 -15.04 4.04
CA PRO A 178 -0.43 -14.16 3.02
C PRO A 178 -0.27 -14.69 1.61
N VAL A 179 -1.29 -14.55 0.77
CA VAL A 179 -1.33 -15.12 -0.58
C VAL A 179 -1.12 -14.06 -1.65
N GLU A 180 -0.26 -14.38 -2.62
CA GLU A 180 -0.09 -13.59 -3.84
C GLU A 180 -1.30 -13.77 -4.78
N MET A 181 -1.86 -12.67 -5.27
CA MET A 181 -2.98 -12.68 -6.21
C MET A 181 -2.59 -12.03 -7.54
N THR A 182 -3.32 -12.40 -8.59
CA THR A 182 -3.08 -11.90 -9.95
C THR A 182 -4.36 -11.46 -10.63
N LEU A 183 -4.33 -10.30 -11.30
CA LEU A 183 -5.37 -9.85 -12.23
C LEU A 183 -4.75 -9.64 -13.61
N SER A 184 -5.51 -9.90 -14.67
CA SER A 184 -5.11 -9.41 -15.99
C SER A 184 -5.00 -7.89 -15.98
N GLU A 185 -4.02 -7.32 -16.68
CA GLU A 185 -3.80 -5.88 -16.85
C GLU A 185 -5.11 -5.14 -17.20
N THR A 186 -5.85 -5.67 -18.17
CA THR A 186 -7.12 -5.09 -18.62
C THR A 186 -8.17 -5.02 -17.51
N THR A 187 -8.26 -6.05 -16.67
CA THR A 187 -9.20 -6.10 -15.56
C THR A 187 -8.79 -5.13 -14.46
N PHE A 188 -7.51 -5.09 -14.11
CA PHE A 188 -6.97 -4.14 -13.14
C PHE A 188 -7.23 -2.69 -13.57
N LEU A 189 -6.90 -2.32 -14.82
CA LEU A 189 -7.16 -0.99 -15.37
C LEU A 189 -8.64 -0.61 -15.35
N ARG A 190 -9.53 -1.57 -15.64
CA ARG A 190 -10.98 -1.32 -15.61
C ARG A 190 -11.44 -0.94 -14.21
N LEU A 191 -10.96 -1.67 -13.20
CA LEU A 191 -11.36 -1.48 -11.80
C LEU A 191 -10.68 -0.26 -11.16
N TRP A 192 -9.50 0.12 -11.62
CA TRP A 192 -8.69 1.18 -11.02
C TRP A 192 -8.81 2.52 -11.76
N SER A 193 -8.22 2.59 -12.96
CA SER A 193 -8.04 3.83 -13.73
C SER A 193 -9.31 4.26 -14.47
N ARG A 194 -10.17 3.30 -14.86
CA ARG A 194 -11.38 3.54 -15.65
C ARG A 194 -12.69 3.39 -14.86
N ALA A 195 -12.61 3.35 -13.54
CA ALA A 195 -13.79 3.33 -12.69
C ALA A 195 -14.60 4.63 -12.84
N GLU A 196 -15.91 4.58 -12.56
CA GLU A 196 -16.79 5.76 -12.65
C GLU A 196 -16.36 6.90 -11.70
N ARG A 197 -15.64 6.55 -10.64
CA ARG A 197 -15.07 7.47 -9.66
C ARG A 197 -13.55 7.45 -9.76
N ALA A 198 -12.94 8.63 -9.67
CA ALA A 198 -11.49 8.76 -9.58
C ALA A 198 -10.97 7.99 -8.36
N ARG A 199 -10.24 6.90 -8.61
CA ARG A 199 -9.58 6.09 -7.61
C ARG A 199 -8.21 6.66 -7.29
N TRP A 200 -7.78 6.46 -6.06
CA TRP A 200 -6.54 6.99 -5.56
C TRP A 200 -5.45 5.91 -5.57
N THR A 201 -4.23 6.41 -5.70
CA THR A 201 -3.01 5.66 -5.42
C THR A 201 -2.17 6.47 -4.46
N LEU A 202 -1.64 5.82 -3.43
CA LEU A 202 -0.78 6.42 -2.43
C LEU A 202 0.54 5.68 -2.36
N TRP A 203 1.64 6.41 -2.27
CA TRP A 203 2.97 5.86 -2.04
C TRP A 203 3.81 6.87 -1.26
N ILE A 204 4.93 6.40 -0.71
CA ILE A 204 5.97 7.22 -0.08
C ILE A 204 7.18 7.17 -1.00
N ASP A 205 7.90 8.29 -1.13
CA ASP A 205 9.15 8.34 -1.88
C ASP A 205 10.22 9.11 -1.11
N GLY A 206 11.41 8.53 -1.04
CA GLY A 206 12.61 9.15 -0.48
C GLY A 206 13.28 10.07 -1.50
N GLN A 207 13.34 11.36 -1.20
CA GLN A 207 14.12 12.31 -1.99
C GLN A 207 15.61 12.05 -1.73
N GLU A 208 16.40 11.76 -2.79
CA GLU A 208 17.86 11.83 -2.71
C GLU A 208 18.26 13.25 -2.25
N GLN A 209 18.59 13.35 -0.96
CA GLN A 209 19.10 14.53 -0.25
C GLN A 209 18.98 15.88 -0.99
N LYS A 210 17.94 16.66 -0.65
CA LYS A 210 18.00 18.15 -0.64
C LYS A 210 19.08 18.73 0.31
N LYS A 211 20.03 17.94 0.82
CA LYS A 211 21.00 18.34 1.86
C LYS A 211 22.19 19.18 1.36
N MET A 212 22.29 19.52 0.08
CA MET A 212 23.38 20.41 -0.40
C MET A 212 22.92 21.76 -0.99
N ALA A 213 21.63 21.98 -1.26
CA ALA A 213 21.20 23.24 -1.88
C ALA A 213 20.98 24.36 -0.84
N GLU A 214 20.36 24.08 0.30
CA GLU A 214 20.02 25.12 1.29
C GLU A 214 21.21 25.58 2.14
N PHE A 215 22.26 24.77 2.26
CA PHE A 215 23.52 25.16 2.92
C PHE A 215 24.47 25.96 2.01
N MET A 216 24.24 26.00 0.69
CA MET A 216 25.08 26.77 -0.23
C MET A 216 24.52 28.17 -0.57
N GLU A 217 23.24 28.44 -0.26
CA GLU A 217 22.62 29.75 -0.49
C GLU A 217 22.76 30.75 0.68
N THR A 218 23.28 30.33 1.84
CA THR A 218 23.53 31.22 2.98
C THR A 218 24.96 31.75 3.10
N ASP A 219 25.85 31.39 2.17
CA ASP A 219 27.27 31.79 2.14
C ASP A 219 27.66 32.66 0.91
N GLN A 220 26.73 33.46 0.37
CA GLN A 220 27.06 34.51 -0.63
C GLN A 220 26.74 35.93 -0.15
#